data_AF-A0A965D982-F1
#
_entry.id   AF-A0A965D982-F1
#
_cell.length_a   1.000
_cell.length_b   1.000
_cell.length_c   1.000
_cell.angle_alpha   90.00
_cell.angle_beta   90.00
_cell.angle_gamma   90.00
#
_symmetry.space_group_name_H-M   'P 1'
#
loop_
_entity.id
_entity.type
_entity.pdbx_description
1 polymer ?
#
loop_
_entity_poly.entity_id
_entity_poly.type
_entity_poly.pdbx_seq_one_letter_code
_entity_poly.pdbx_strand_id
1 'polypeptide(L)'
;TDEVARRIREIAREEGVELFESPQLARALFFTTKLDETIPEALYHAVAQVIAYVFSLNDAFAGRQRYEKPNPDIPENMRFDENGFLQ
;
A
#
# COMPACT_ATOMS: atom_id res chain seq x y z
N THR A 1 9.18 -10.27 7.78
CA THR A 1 8.89 -10.99 9.04
C THR A 1 7.93 -10.19 9.88
N ASP A 2 7.11 -10.87 10.68
CA ASP A 2 6.03 -10.25 11.45
C ASP A 2 6.53 -9.23 12.47
N GLU A 3 7.69 -9.49 13.09
CA GLU A 3 8.31 -8.59 14.05
C GLU A 3 8.77 -7.28 13.39
N VAL A 4 9.42 -7.37 12.23
CA VAL A 4 9.85 -6.18 11.47
C VAL A 4 8.64 -5.38 11.01
N ALA A 5 7.60 -6.05 10.49
CA ALA A 5 6.37 -5.38 10.09
C ALA A 5 5.66 -4.69 11.27
N ARG A 6 5.67 -5.32 12.46
CA ARG A 6 5.18 -4.70 13.70
C ARG A 6 5.99 -3.45 14.03
N ARG A 7 7.32 -3.52 13.99
CA ARG A 7 8.19 -2.39 14.29
C ARG A 7 8.01 -1.23 13.31
N ILE A 8 7.84 -1.52 12.02
CA ILE A 8 7.54 -0.49 10.99
C ILE A 8 6.24 0.24 11.33
N ARG A 9 5.17 -0.49 11.69
CA ARG A 9 3.88 0.12 12.07
C ARG A 9 3.96 0.95 13.35
N GLU A 10 4.77 0.54 14.32
CA GLU A 10 5.01 1.31 15.55
C GLU A 10 5.64 2.66 15.22
N ILE A 11 6.76 2.65 14.49
CA ILE A 11 7.47 3.87 14.10
C ILE A 11 6.57 4.76 13.22
N ALA A 12 5.83 4.17 12.26
CA ALA A 12 4.91 4.93 11.41
C ALA A 12 3.87 5.71 12.23
N ARG A 13 3.33 5.12 13.30
CA ARG A 13 2.38 5.81 14.19
C ARG A 13 3.04 6.91 15.00
N GLU A 14 4.24 6.67 15.51
CA GLU A 14 5.03 7.66 16.27
C GLU A 14 5.33 8.90 15.41
N GLU A 15 5.61 8.71 14.13
CA GLU A 15 5.94 9.76 13.16
C GLU A 15 4.72 10.35 12.42
N GLY A 16 3.49 9.91 12.73
CA GLY A 16 2.28 10.40 12.07
C GLY A 16 2.13 10.00 10.60
N VAL A 17 2.75 8.89 10.19
CA VAL A 17 2.59 8.29 8.86
C VAL A 17 1.32 7.44 8.82
N GLU A 18 0.45 7.73 7.85
CA GLU A 18 -0.84 7.05 7.69
C GLU A 18 -0.67 5.55 7.37
N LEU A 19 -1.49 4.70 8.01
CA LEU A 19 -1.48 3.25 7.78
C LEU A 19 -2.66 2.83 6.91
N PHE A 20 -2.39 2.53 5.65
CA PHE A 20 -3.37 2.00 4.72
C PHE A 20 -3.34 0.46 4.69
N GLU A 21 -4.38 -0.17 5.21
CA GLU A 21 -4.52 -1.63 5.17
C GLU A 21 -5.14 -2.12 3.85
N SER A 22 -4.35 -2.88 3.08
CA SER A 22 -4.79 -3.71 1.95
C SER A 22 -3.91 -4.97 1.87
N PRO A 23 -4.41 -6.14 2.33
CA PRO A 23 -3.61 -7.36 2.37
C PRO A 23 -3.09 -7.82 1.01
N GLN A 24 -3.91 -7.73 -0.05
CA GLN A 24 -3.49 -8.14 -1.40
C GLN A 24 -2.39 -7.24 -1.95
N LEU A 25 -2.55 -5.92 -1.86
CA LEU A 25 -1.55 -4.97 -2.35
C LEU A 25 -0.25 -5.07 -1.55
N ALA A 26 -0.33 -5.21 -0.23
CA ALA A 26 0.84 -5.37 0.63
C ALA A 26 1.66 -6.60 0.25
N ARG A 27 1.00 -7.74 -0.01
CA ARG A 27 1.67 -8.97 -0.47
C ARG A 27 2.26 -8.82 -1.86
N ALA A 28 1.52 -8.21 -2.80
CA ALA A 28 2.03 -7.92 -4.14
C ALA A 28 3.35 -7.13 -4.06
N LEU A 29 3.35 -6.00 -3.35
CA LEU A 29 4.55 -5.18 -3.19
C LEU A 29 5.68 -5.92 -2.48
N PHE A 30 5.37 -6.72 -1.45
CA PHE A 30 6.37 -7.47 -0.69
C PHE A 30 7.09 -8.53 -1.53
N PHE A 31 6.38 -9.25 -2.40
CA PHE A 31 6.95 -10.32 -3.21
C PHE A 31 7.53 -9.83 -4.55
N THR A 32 7.14 -8.66 -5.05
CA THR A 32 7.61 -8.15 -6.35
C THR A 32 8.64 -7.05 -6.28
N THR A 33 8.83 -6.41 -5.12
CA THR A 33 9.65 -5.19 -4.99
C THR A 33 10.60 -5.31 -3.82
N LYS A 34 11.91 -5.22 -4.07
CA LYS A 34 12.90 -5.18 -2.97
C LYS A 34 13.06 -3.75 -2.45
N LEU A 35 13.78 -3.64 -1.34
CA LEU A 35 14.19 -2.33 -0.81
C LEU A 35 14.98 -1.56 -1.88
N ASP A 36 14.72 -0.26 -1.95
CA ASP A 36 15.33 0.69 -2.90
C ASP A 36 15.06 0.39 -4.39
N GLU A 37 14.15 -0.55 -4.70
CA GLU A 37 13.69 -0.81 -6.06
C GLU A 37 12.37 -0.09 -6.36
N THR A 38 12.15 0.19 -7.65
CA THR A 38 10.89 0.78 -8.12
C THR A 38 9.78 -0.25 -8.15
N ILE A 39 8.56 0.19 -7.84
CA ILE A 39 7.35 -0.61 -7.96
C ILE A 39 7.19 -1.10 -9.42
N PRO A 40 6.73 -2.34 -9.65
CA PRO A 40 6.36 -2.80 -10.99
C PRO A 40 5.24 -1.97 -11.61
N GLU A 41 5.32 -1.73 -12.92
CA GLU A 41 4.34 -0.92 -13.67
C GLU A 41 2.90 -1.42 -13.49
N ALA A 42 2.71 -2.74 -13.44
CA ALA A 42 1.40 -3.37 -13.24
C ALA A 42 0.72 -2.99 -11.90
N LEU A 43 1.46 -2.48 -10.90
CA LEU A 43 0.92 -2.03 -9.61
C LEU A 43 0.76 -0.50 -9.53
N TYR A 44 1.14 0.26 -10.56
CA TYR A 44 1.11 1.72 -10.51
C TYR A 44 -0.29 2.28 -10.25
N HIS A 45 -1.30 1.75 -10.94
CA HIS A 45 -2.67 2.21 -10.77
C HIS A 45 -3.18 1.93 -9.34
N ALA A 46 -2.93 0.73 -8.81
CA ALA A 46 -3.30 0.35 -7.46
C ALA A 46 -2.64 1.25 -6.40
N VAL A 47 -1.36 1.53 -6.55
CA VAL A 47 -0.59 2.40 -5.64
C VAL A 47 -1.02 3.86 -5.76
N ALA A 48 -1.31 4.35 -6.97
CA ALA A 48 -1.79 5.70 -7.19
C ALA A 48 -3.12 5.98 -6.47
N GLN A 49 -4.03 5.00 -6.44
CA GLN A 49 -5.27 5.10 -5.67
C GLN A 49 -5.01 5.26 -4.16
N VAL A 50 -4.03 4.53 -3.61
CA VAL A 50 -3.64 4.64 -2.20
C VAL A 50 -3.06 6.03 -1.90
N ILE A 51 -2.16 6.51 -2.76
CA ILE A 51 -1.57 7.85 -2.62
C ILE A 51 -2.66 8.91 -2.67
N ALA A 52 -3.57 8.86 -3.65
CA ALA A 52 -4.68 9.80 -3.76
C ALA A 52 -5.56 9.81 -2.49
N TYR A 53 -5.88 8.63 -1.96
CA TYR A 53 -6.64 8.50 -0.72
C TYR A 53 -5.92 9.13 0.48
N VAL A 54 -4.66 8.76 0.72
CA VAL A 54 -3.86 9.28 1.85
C VAL A 54 -3.69 10.79 1.76
N PHE A 55 -3.42 11.32 0.56
CA PHE A 55 -3.33 12.78 0.36
C PHE A 55 -4.65 13.49 0.65
N SER A 56 -5.79 12.86 0.34
CA SER A 56 -7.12 13.45 0.61
C SER A 56 -7.48 13.53 2.09
N LEU A 57 -6.79 12.77 2.95
CA LEU A 57 -6.99 12.84 4.40
C LEU A 57 -6.29 14.05 5.02
N ASN A 58 -5.32 14.65 4.33
CA ASN A 58 -4.60 15.80 4.82
C ASN A 58 -5.38 17.10 4.53
N ASP A 59 -5.72 17.84 5.58
CA ASP A 59 -6.51 19.09 5.52
C ASP A 59 -5.87 20.16 4.62
N ALA A 60 -4.54 20.17 4.46
CA ALA A 60 -3.85 21.07 3.54
C ALA A 60 -4.23 20.83 2.07
N PHE A 61 -4.71 19.63 1.74
CA PHE A 61 -5.21 19.24 0.43
C PHE A 61 -6.75 19.19 0.37
N ALA A 62 -7.45 19.46 1.48
CA ALA A 62 -8.91 19.30 1.63
C ALA A 62 -9.77 20.36 0.89
N GLY A 63 -9.24 20.96 -0.17
CA GLY A 63 -10.00 21.86 -1.04
C GLY A 63 -10.77 21.18 -2.17
N ARG A 64 -10.56 19.88 -2.44
CA ARG A 64 -11.08 19.22 -3.66
C ARG A 64 -11.33 17.72 -3.44
N GLN A 65 -12.52 17.36 -2.97
CA GLN A 65 -13.06 15.99 -2.96
C GLN A 65 -12.39 15.00 -1.99
N ARG A 66 -13.17 14.50 -1.02
CA ARG A 66 -12.75 13.39 -0.14
C ARG A 66 -12.77 12.11 -0.96
N TYR A 67 -11.65 11.39 -1.02
CA TYR A 67 -11.63 10.09 -1.68
C TYR A 67 -12.13 9.04 -0.68
N GLU A 68 -13.00 8.14 -1.14
CA GLU A 68 -13.34 6.95 -0.37
C GLU A 68 -12.13 6.02 -0.31
N LYS A 69 -12.02 5.21 0.75
CA LYS A 69 -10.94 4.23 0.88
C LYS A 69 -11.04 3.26 -0.30
N PRO A 70 -10.06 3.25 -1.22
CA PRO A 70 -10.12 2.37 -2.37
C PRO A 70 -9.93 0.92 -1.95
N ASN A 71 -10.44 0.01 -2.78
CA ASN A 71 -10.03 -1.39 -2.78
C ASN A 71 -9.24 -1.64 -4.07
N PRO A 72 -7.90 -1.48 -4.05
CA PRO A 72 -7.09 -1.58 -5.26
C PRO A 72 -7.19 -2.97 -5.89
N ASP A 73 -7.51 -3.02 -7.17
CA ASP A 73 -7.50 -4.26 -7.93
C ASP A 73 -6.06 -4.62 -8.30
N ILE A 74 -5.67 -5.84 -7.94
CA ILE A 74 -4.33 -6.37 -8.19
C ILE A 74 -4.42 -7.34 -9.37
N PRO A 75 -3.59 -7.21 -10.41
CA PRO A 75 -3.55 -8.16 -11.51
C PRO A 75 -3.33 -9.61 -11.05
N GLU A 76 -3.96 -10.58 -11.70
CA GLU A 76 -3.90 -12.01 -11.30
C GLU A 76 -2.46 -12.53 -11.18
N ASN A 77 -1.58 -12.12 -12.10
CA ASN A 77 -0.16 -12.48 -12.08
C ASN A 77 0.64 -11.83 -10.93
N MET A 78 0.00 -11.06 -10.06
CA MET A 78 0.58 -10.43 -8.88
C MET A 78 -0.26 -10.63 -7.61
N ARG A 79 -1.26 -11.53 -7.65
CA ARG A 79 -2.05 -11.91 -6.47
C ARG A 79 -1.33 -13.00 -5.71
N PHE A 80 -0.48 -12.61 -4.77
CA PHE A 80 0.25 -13.55 -3.92
C PHE A 80 -0.53 -13.90 -2.64
N ASP A 81 -0.42 -15.16 -2.25
CA ASP A 81 -0.83 -15.67 -0.93
C ASP A 81 0.21 -15.31 0.15
N GLU A 82 -0.05 -15.72 1.39
CA GLU A 82 0.83 -15.46 2.54
C GLU A 82 2.22 -16.09 2.41
N ASN A 83 2.37 -17.10 1.54
CA ASN A 83 3.61 -17.84 1.31
C ASN A 83 4.35 -17.38 0.05
N GLY A 84 3.77 -16.47 -0.75
CA GLY A 84 4.34 -15.99 -2.00
C GLY A 84 3.98 -16.82 -3.24
N PHE A 85 2.98 -17.69 -3.16
CA PHE A 85 2.42 -18.38 -4.34
C PHE A 85 1.31 -17.54 -4.98
N LEU A 86 1.23 -17.56 -6.31
CA LEU A 86 0.15 -16.91 -7.05
C LEU A 86 -1.18 -17.65 -6.80
N GLN A 87 -2.25 -16.88 -6.62
CA GLN A 87 -3.62 -17.34 -6.41
C GLN A 87 -4.50 -17.21 -7.66
#